data_AF-A0A536JB86-F1
#
_entry.id   AF-A0A536JB86-F1
#
_cell.length_a   1.000
_cell.length_b   1.000
_cell.length_c   1.000
_cell.angle_alpha   90.00
_cell.angle_beta   90.00
_cell.angle_gamma   90.00
#
_symmetry.space_group_name_H-M   'P 1'
#
loop_
_entity.id
_entity.type
_entity.pdbx_description
1 polymer ?
#
loop_
_entity_poly.entity_id
_entity_poly.type
_entity_poly.pdbx_seq_one_letter_code
_entity_poly.pdbx_strand_id
1 'polypeptide(L)' 'MTTNKKKSKKPSALRRIAQAIDAAGRDADVARRRASDPAFRRGVRDDRRKTLSEFTTVKHALADRERIEKSKKKT' A
#
# COMPACT_ATOMS: atom_id res chain seq x y z
N MET A 1 15.91 32.52 12.91
CA MET A 1 15.48 31.29 13.62
C MET A 1 15.82 30.08 12.75
N THR A 2 16.83 29.30 13.12
CA THR A 2 17.27 28.13 12.34
C THR A 2 16.42 26.90 12.72
N THR A 3 15.56 26.47 11.80
CA THR A 3 14.70 25.29 12.00
C THR A 3 15.54 24.01 11.93
N ASN A 4 15.88 23.45 13.09
CA ASN A 4 16.58 22.18 13.22
C ASN A 4 15.65 21.04 12.74
N LYS A 5 15.73 20.67 11.46
CA LYS A 5 15.00 19.53 10.88
C LYS A 5 15.50 18.24 11.54
N LYS A 6 14.79 17.74 12.56
CA LYS A 6 15.02 16.40 13.14
C LYS A 6 14.98 15.37 12.01
N LYS A 7 16.13 14.76 11.69
CA LYS A 7 16.21 13.60 10.80
C LYS A 7 15.35 12.48 11.40
N SER A 8 14.19 12.20 10.80
CA SER A 8 13.33 11.11 11.23
C SER A 8 14.12 9.80 11.13
N LYS A 9 14.47 9.18 12.27
CA LYS A 9 15.11 7.87 12.30
C LYS A 9 14.26 6.90 11.48
N LYS A 10 14.89 6.16 10.55
CA LYS A 10 14.20 5.13 9.76
C LYS A 10 13.50 4.16 10.73
N PRO A 11 12.24 3.79 10.51
CA PRO A 11 11.53 2.90 11.41
C PRO A 11 12.26 1.55 11.51
N SER A 12 12.31 1.00 12.73
CA SER A 12 12.87 -0.31 13.02
C SER A 12 12.16 -1.40 12.20
N ALA A 13 12.84 -2.54 11.98
CA ALA A 13 12.28 -3.65 11.21
C ALA A 13 10.92 -4.11 11.78
N LEU A 14 10.82 -4.26 13.10
CA LEU A 14 9.57 -4.62 13.79
C LEU A 14 8.44 -3.61 13.51
N ARG A 15 8.74 -2.31 13.50
CA ARG A 15 7.74 -1.28 13.23
C ARG A 15 7.26 -1.30 11.78
N ARG A 16 8.12 -1.67 10.83
CA ARG A 16 7.72 -1.85 9.42
C ARG A 16 6.82 -3.06 9.25
N ILE A 17 7.13 -4.16 9.93
CA ILE A 17 6.30 -5.37 9.94
C ILE A 17 4.93 -5.05 10.54
N ALA A 18 4.88 -4.38 11.70
CA ALA A 18 3.63 -3.95 12.32
C ALA A 18 2.79 -3.07 11.38
N GLN A 19 3.40 -2.09 10.71
CA GLN A 19 2.71 -1.24 9.72
C GLN A 19 2.13 -2.03 8.54
N ALA A 20 2.86 -3.04 8.05
CA ALA A 20 2.37 -3.89 6.96
C ALA A 20 1.18 -4.75 7.42
N ILE A 21 1.23 -5.29 8.64
CA ILE A 21 0.13 -6.05 9.24
C ILE A 21 -1.11 -5.16 9.44
N ASP A 22 -0.94 -3.97 10.00
CA ASP A 22 -2.04 -3.01 10.18
C ASP A 22 -2.69 -2.62 8.85
N ALA A 23 -1.88 -2.38 7.81
CA ALA A 23 -2.38 -2.06 6.48
C ALA A 23 -3.17 -3.23 5.87
N ALA A 24 -2.68 -4.46 6.04
CA ALA A 24 -3.39 -5.67 5.59
C ALA A 24 -4.71 -5.87 6.34
N GLY A 25 -4.74 -5.62 7.65
CA GLY A 25 -5.96 -5.69 8.46
C GLY A 25 -7.02 -4.70 7.98
N ARG A 26 -6.63 -3.45 7.72
CA ARG A 26 -7.54 -2.42 7.19
C ARG A 26 -8.07 -2.77 5.81
N ASP A 27 -7.21 -3.26 4.92
CA ASP A 27 -7.63 -3.70 3.60
C ASP A 27 -8.59 -4.89 3.66
N ALA A 28 -8.39 -5.83 4.60
CA ALA A 28 -9.33 -6.92 4.81
C ALA A 28 -10.71 -6.43 5.26
N ASP A 29 -10.76 -5.42 6.14
CA ASP A 29 -12.02 -4.81 6.56
C ASP A 29 -12.72 -4.09 5.40
N VAL A 30 -11.97 -3.33 4.59
CA VAL A 30 -12.49 -2.67 3.38
C VAL A 30 -13.00 -3.70 2.38
N ALA A 31 -12.25 -4.80 2.18
CA ALA A 31 -12.65 -5.88 1.29
C ALA A 31 -13.93 -6.54 1.76
N ARG A 32 -14.08 -6.83 3.07
CA ARG A 32 -15.32 -7.38 3.63
C ARG A 32 -16.52 -6.45 3.42
N ARG A 33 -16.34 -5.14 3.65
CA ARG A 33 -17.40 -4.13 3.45
C ARG A 33 -17.82 -4.01 1.98
N ARG A 34 -16.86 -4.14 1.05
CA ARG A 34 -17.10 -3.99 -0.39
C ARG A 34 -17.44 -5.30 -1.10
N ALA A 35 -17.22 -6.46 -0.46
CA ALA A 35 -17.50 -7.76 -1.06
C ALA A 35 -18.98 -7.95 -1.43
N SER A 36 -19.88 -7.30 -0.71
CA SER A 36 -21.32 -7.30 -0.98
C SER A 36 -21.78 -6.20 -1.94
N ASP A 37 -20.91 -5.25 -2.31
CA ASP A 37 -21.25 -4.14 -3.20
C ASP A 37 -21.27 -4.59 -4.68
N PRO A 38 -22.42 -4.53 -5.37
CA PRO A 38 -22.52 -4.87 -6.79
C PRO A 38 -21.63 -3.98 -7.69
N ALA A 39 -21.44 -2.70 -7.34
CA ALA A 39 -20.62 -1.78 -8.11
C ALA A 39 -19.15 -2.18 -8.03
N PHE A 40 -18.67 -2.52 -6.83
CA PHE A 40 -17.33 -3.06 -6.64
C PHE A 40 -17.12 -4.38 -7.42
N ARG A 41 -18.09 -5.30 -7.39
CA ARG A 41 -18.01 -6.56 -8.17
C ARG A 41 -17.93 -6.34 -9.67
N ARG A 42 -18.69 -5.39 -10.21
CA ARG A 42 -18.61 -5.00 -11.63
C ARG A 42 -17.28 -4.35 -11.95
N GLY A 43 -16.83 -3.40 -11.13
CA GLY A 43 -15.52 -2.76 -11.28
C GLY A 43 -14.36 -3.77 -11.31
N VAL A 44 -14.37 -4.78 -10.44
CA VAL A 44 -13.35 -5.84 -10.43
C VAL A 44 -13.35 -6.65 -11.75
N ARG A 45 -14.51 -6.82 -12.41
CA ARG A 45 -14.61 -7.51 -13.71
C ARG A 45 -14.15 -6.62 -14.86
N ASP A 46 -14.56 -5.36 -14.86
CA ASP A 46 -14.34 -4.43 -15.98
C ASP A 46 -12.90 -3.88 -15.98
N ASP A 47 -12.43 -3.40 -14.84
CA ASP A 47 -11.05 -2.90 -14.66
C ASP A 47 -10.51 -3.30 -13.28
N ARG A 48 -10.04 -4.54 -13.22
CA ARG A 48 -9.48 -5.14 -12.01
C ARG A 48 -8.34 -4.32 -11.42
N ARG A 49 -7.46 -3.74 -12.25
CA ARG A 49 -6.31 -2.98 -11.76
C ARG A 49 -6.75 -1.70 -11.09
N LYS A 50 -7.64 -0.95 -11.74
CA LYS A 50 -8.15 0.31 -11.20
C LYS A 50 -8.96 0.09 -9.93
N THR A 51 -9.85 -0.91 -9.92
CA THR A 51 -10.68 -1.19 -8.75
C THR A 51 -9.87 -1.72 -7.56
N LEU A 52 -8.85 -2.56 -7.80
CA LEU A 52 -7.98 -3.02 -6.71
C LEU A 52 -6.95 -1.97 -6.26
N SER A 53 -6.71 -0.91 -7.04
CA SER A 53 -5.77 0.16 -6.66
C SER A 53 -6.24 0.97 -5.44
N GLU A 54 -7.50 0.83 -5.02
CA GLU A 54 -8.02 1.49 -3.83
C GLU A 54 -7.45 0.92 -2.53
N PHE A 55 -7.01 -0.35 -2.55
CA PHE A 55 -6.41 -1.04 -1.40
C PHE A 55 -4.99 -0.53 -1.13
N THR A 56 -4.69 -0.30 0.14
CA THR A 56 -3.45 0.32 0.60
C THR A 56 -2.24 -0.60 0.35
N THR A 57 -2.42 -1.91 0.57
CA THR A 57 -1.42 -2.95 0.29
C THR A 57 -1.08 -3.05 -1.19
N VAL A 58 -2.06 -2.87 -2.08
CA VAL A 58 -1.84 -2.85 -3.54
C VAL A 58 -0.97 -1.64 -3.94
N LYS A 59 -1.25 -0.46 -3.37
CA LYS A 59 -0.40 0.73 -3.58
C LYS A 59 1.02 0.51 -3.07
N HIS A 60 1.18 -0.11 -1.90
CA HIS A 60 2.49 -0.44 -1.35
C HIS A 60 3.26 -1.44 -2.24
N ALA A 61 2.60 -2.49 -2.74
CA ALA A 61 3.22 -3.45 -3.63
C ALA A 61 3.69 -2.82 -4.95
N LEU A 62 2.91 -1.90 -5.52
CA LEU A 62 3.32 -1.15 -6.72
C LEU A 62 4.53 -0.25 -6.44
N ALA A 63 4.52 0.46 -5.32
CA ALA A 63 5.63 1.32 -4.91
C ALA A 63 6.92 0.51 -4.65
N ASP A 64 6.81 -0.67 -4.03
CA ASP A 64 7.95 -1.55 -3.80
C ASP A 64 8.48 -2.13 -5.11
N ARG A 65 7.61 -2.51 -6.05
CA ARG A 65 8.03 -2.92 -7.40
C ARG A 65 8.80 -1.80 -8.10
N GLU A 66 8.31 -0.55 -8.05
CA GLU A 66 9.04 0.59 -8.63
C GLU A 66 10.39 0.82 -7.98
N ARG A 67 10.49 0.69 -6.64
CA ARG A 67 11.77 0.81 -5.93
C ARG A 67 12.74 -0.28 -6.38
N ILE A 68 12.28 -1.52 -6.47
CA ILE A 68 13.11 -2.66 -6.91
C ILE A 68 13.60 -2.43 -8.34
N GLU A 69 12.72 -2.02 -9.26
CA GLU A 69 13.10 -1.68 -10.65
C GLU A 69 14.13 -0.55 -10.71
N LYS A 70 13.97 0.51 -9.91
CA LYS A 70 14.94 1.62 -9.82
C LYS A 70 16.28 1.17 -9.25
N SER A 71 16.28 0.26 -8.29
CA SER A 71 17.51 -0.31 -7.72
C SER A 71 18.23 -1.20 -8.72
N LYS A 72 17.49 -2.03 -9.48
CA LYS A 72 18.04 -2.86 -10.56
C LYS A 72 18.70 -2.02 -11.65
N LYS A 73 18.07 -0.92 -12.08
CA LYS A 73 18.63 -0.02 -13.11
C LYS A 73 19.87 0.77 -12.67
N LYS A 74 20.11 0.86 -11.36
CA LYS A 74 21.27 1.55 -10.78
C LYS A 74 22.49 0.66 -10.60
N THR A 75 22.33 -0.65 -10.75
CA THR A 75 23.39 -1.65 -10.64
C THR A 75 23.84 -2.04 -12.04
#